data_AF-A0A6A4VRT5-F1
#
_entry.id   AF-A0A6A4VRT5-F1
#
_cell.length_a   1.000
_cell.length_b   1.000
_cell.length_c   1.000
_cell.angle_alpha   90.00
_cell.angle_beta   90.00
_cell.angle_gamma   90.00
#
_symmetry.space_group_name_H-M   'P 1'
#
loop_
_entity.id
_entity.type
_entity.pdbx_description
1 polymer ?
#
loop_
_entity_poly.entity_id
_entity_poly.type
_entity_poly.pdbx_seq_one_letter_code
_entity_poly.pdbx_strand_id
1 'polypeptide(L)'
;MALKTVVGQKILELVRAARRPSGAPDWRVLIVDELCMRMVSACCKMHDLAQEGVTIVEDLRKRREPLPHLEAVYLVQPTERSIRALLADWSTGGRPMYRAAHILFSEPCPDGLFELLAGAGVSRHVRTLKEVNMAFVPLEALLYSLDAPRTLPAVLSGGGGAQLDRLAEQLATLCATLGEYPAVRYRDHCAHNEQLARLLQARLDAHKADEPTMGQGAEKTLYRSGVVPKPYPKQE
;
A
#
# COMPACT_ATOMS: atom_id res chain seq x y z
N MET A 1 10.19 8.65 -14.57
CA MET A 1 9.04 7.71 -14.53
C MET A 1 7.89 8.38 -13.80
N ALA A 2 6.67 8.33 -14.33
CA ALA A 2 5.50 8.91 -13.64
C ALA A 2 5.06 7.99 -12.48
N LEU A 3 4.76 8.56 -11.31
CA LEU A 3 4.40 7.81 -10.10
C LEU A 3 3.22 6.84 -10.34
N LYS A 4 2.22 7.26 -11.11
CA LYS A 4 1.08 6.43 -11.52
C LYS A 4 1.49 5.15 -12.26
N THR A 5 2.47 5.26 -13.16
CA THR A 5 2.91 4.11 -13.96
C THR A 5 3.63 3.09 -13.09
N VAL A 6 4.50 3.55 -12.18
CA VAL A 6 5.23 2.67 -11.25
C VAL A 6 4.25 1.91 -10.35
N VAL A 7 3.31 2.64 -9.76
CA VAL A 7 2.28 2.04 -8.88
C VAL A 7 1.37 1.09 -9.64
N GLY A 8 0.89 1.48 -10.82
CA GLY A 8 0.03 0.64 -11.66
C GLY A 8 0.70 -0.66 -12.09
N GLN A 9 1.97 -0.59 -12.53
CA GLN A 9 2.75 -1.79 -12.88
C GLN A 9 2.90 -2.74 -11.70
N LYS A 10 3.27 -2.22 -10.52
CA LYS A 10 3.43 -3.03 -9.31
C LYS A 10 2.11 -3.69 -8.87
N ILE A 11 0.97 -3.00 -8.99
CA ILE A 11 -0.35 -3.59 -8.70
C ILE A 11 -0.69 -4.72 -9.69
N LEU A 12 -0.49 -4.49 -11.00
CA LEU A 12 -0.75 -5.50 -12.02
C LEU A 12 0.16 -6.73 -11.83
N GLU A 13 1.43 -6.53 -11.48
CA GLU A 13 2.35 -7.62 -11.15
C GLU A 13 1.89 -8.45 -9.95
N LEU A 14 1.36 -7.82 -8.91
CA LEU A 14 0.84 -8.52 -7.74
C LEU A 14 -0.42 -9.34 -8.07
N VAL A 15 -1.33 -8.78 -8.85
CA VAL A 15 -2.52 -9.49 -9.34
C VAL A 15 -2.13 -10.66 -10.23
N ARG A 16 -1.11 -10.48 -11.08
CA ARG A 16 -0.53 -11.53 -11.92
C ARG A 16 0.14 -12.61 -11.08
N ALA A 17 0.89 -12.24 -10.04
CA ALA A 17 1.56 -13.19 -9.15
C ALA A 17 0.58 -14.05 -8.34
N ALA A 18 -0.65 -13.56 -8.10
CA ALA A 18 -1.73 -14.34 -7.51
C ALA A 18 -2.34 -15.36 -8.51
N ARG A 19 -1.95 -15.35 -9.78
CA ARG A 19 -2.47 -16.28 -10.80
C ARG A 19 -1.83 -17.65 -10.64
N ARG A 20 -2.65 -18.71 -10.70
CA ARG A 20 -2.13 -20.07 -10.79
C ARG A 20 -1.45 -20.31 -12.14
N PRO A 21 -0.35 -21.09 -12.18
CA PRO A 21 0.31 -21.47 -13.42
C PRO A 21 -0.50 -22.47 -14.29
N SER A 22 -1.77 -22.75 -13.98
CA SER A 22 -2.60 -23.62 -14.80
C SER A 22 -3.04 -22.90 -16.08
N GLY A 23 -2.86 -23.53 -17.24
CA GLY A 23 -3.18 -22.99 -18.56
C GLY A 23 -4.65 -22.66 -18.85
N ALA A 24 -5.54 -22.69 -17.85
CA ALA A 24 -6.92 -22.23 -17.96
C ALA A 24 -7.06 -20.75 -17.53
N PRO A 25 -8.00 -19.99 -18.11
CA PRO A 25 -8.34 -18.65 -17.64
C PRO A 25 -8.97 -18.73 -16.24
N ASP A 26 -8.17 -18.44 -15.20
CA ASP A 26 -8.61 -18.42 -13.80
C ASP A 26 -9.04 -16.99 -13.42
N TRP A 27 -10.36 -16.77 -13.51
CA TRP A 27 -11.02 -15.52 -13.18
C TRP A 27 -11.06 -15.31 -11.65
N ARG A 28 -10.77 -14.09 -11.23
CA ARG A 28 -10.66 -13.72 -9.81
C ARG A 28 -11.42 -12.44 -9.51
N VAL A 29 -11.82 -12.32 -8.26
CA VAL A 29 -12.46 -11.13 -7.72
C VAL A 29 -11.40 -10.28 -7.00
N LEU A 30 -11.32 -8.98 -7.31
CA LEU A 30 -10.44 -8.06 -6.59
C LEU A 30 -11.24 -7.34 -5.50
N ILE A 31 -10.93 -7.61 -4.24
CA ILE A 31 -11.53 -6.97 -3.08
C ILE A 31 -10.60 -5.89 -2.57
N VAL A 32 -11.10 -4.66 -2.48
CA VAL A 32 -10.32 -3.51 -2.06
C VAL A 32 -11.01 -2.77 -0.92
N ASP A 33 -10.22 -2.12 -0.07
CA ASP A 33 -10.73 -1.15 0.89
C ASP A 33 -10.76 0.27 0.32
N GLU A 34 -11.09 1.27 1.15
CA GLU A 34 -11.25 2.65 0.67
C GLU A 34 -9.97 3.24 0.08
N LEU A 35 -8.83 3.06 0.77
CA LEU A 35 -7.56 3.59 0.31
C LEU A 35 -7.10 2.86 -0.96
N CYS A 36 -7.14 1.52 -0.94
CA CYS A 36 -6.69 0.70 -2.05
C CYS A 36 -7.59 0.89 -3.28
N MET A 37 -8.91 1.11 -3.09
CA MET A 37 -9.82 1.44 -4.18
C MET A 37 -9.40 2.73 -4.89
N ARG A 38 -9.08 3.79 -4.12
CA ARG A 38 -8.61 5.06 -4.69
C ARG A 38 -7.27 4.89 -5.41
N MET A 39 -6.37 4.09 -4.83
CA MET A 39 -5.07 3.78 -5.43
C MET A 39 -5.21 3.04 -6.76
N VAL A 40 -5.96 1.94 -6.80
CA VAL A 40 -6.23 1.15 -8.02
C VAL A 40 -6.92 2.03 -9.07
N SER A 41 -7.94 2.80 -8.68
CA SER A 41 -8.65 3.70 -9.59
C SER A 41 -7.77 4.79 -10.20
N ALA A 42 -6.72 5.22 -9.50
CA ALA A 42 -5.84 6.29 -9.95
C ALA A 42 -4.80 5.84 -10.99
N CYS A 43 -4.44 4.55 -11.01
CA CYS A 43 -3.31 4.04 -11.80
C CYS A 43 -3.65 2.89 -12.75
N CYS A 44 -4.74 2.15 -12.53
CA CYS A 44 -5.11 0.98 -13.34
C CYS A 44 -6.45 1.22 -14.05
N LYS A 45 -6.54 0.88 -15.34
CA LYS A 45 -7.84 0.82 -16.02
C LYS A 45 -8.47 -0.55 -15.83
N MET A 46 -9.79 -0.62 -15.92
CA MET A 46 -10.53 -1.89 -15.82
C MET A 46 -10.07 -2.91 -16.88
N HIS A 47 -9.70 -2.44 -18.07
CA HIS A 47 -9.16 -3.30 -19.12
C HIS A 47 -7.85 -3.99 -18.71
N ASP A 48 -6.94 -3.25 -18.07
CA ASP A 48 -5.65 -3.77 -17.64
C ASP A 48 -5.84 -4.83 -16.54
N LEU A 49 -6.75 -4.58 -15.59
CA LEU A 49 -7.12 -5.56 -14.56
C LEU A 49 -7.76 -6.83 -15.15
N ALA A 50 -8.64 -6.66 -16.15
CA ALA A 50 -9.30 -7.78 -16.82
C ALA A 50 -8.31 -8.67 -17.59
N GLN A 51 -7.30 -8.08 -18.22
CA GLN A 51 -6.22 -8.84 -18.89
C GLN A 51 -5.43 -9.71 -17.90
N GLU A 52 -5.28 -9.29 -16.65
CA GLU A 52 -4.62 -10.06 -15.59
C GLU A 52 -5.55 -11.09 -14.90
N GLY A 53 -6.81 -11.19 -15.35
CA GLY A 53 -7.78 -12.18 -14.88
C GLY A 53 -8.69 -11.69 -13.76
N VAL A 54 -8.82 -10.38 -13.54
CA VAL A 54 -9.81 -9.82 -12.61
C VAL A 54 -11.13 -9.56 -13.33
N THR A 55 -12.21 -10.20 -12.91
CA THR A 55 -13.55 -9.98 -13.52
C THR A 55 -14.29 -8.82 -12.91
N ILE A 56 -14.16 -8.65 -11.59
CA ILE A 56 -14.93 -7.67 -10.82
C ILE A 56 -14.07 -7.12 -9.68
N VAL A 57 -14.24 -5.82 -9.43
CA VAL A 57 -13.62 -5.10 -8.31
C VAL A 57 -14.73 -4.71 -7.34
N GLU A 58 -14.63 -5.14 -6.08
CA GLU A 58 -15.64 -4.84 -5.06
C GLU A 58 -15.04 -4.16 -3.82
N ASP A 59 -15.85 -3.34 -3.14
CA ASP A 59 -15.49 -2.70 -1.86
C ASP A 59 -15.76 -3.67 -0.71
N LEU A 60 -14.73 -3.95 0.09
CA LEU A 60 -14.77 -4.83 1.26
C LEU A 60 -15.91 -4.48 2.26
N ARG A 61 -16.27 -3.20 2.36
CA ARG A 61 -17.24 -2.69 3.34
C ARG A 61 -18.68 -2.82 2.88
N LYS A 62 -18.91 -3.04 1.58
CA LYS A 62 -20.25 -3.17 1.02
C LYS A 62 -20.72 -4.61 1.12
N ARG A 63 -22.04 -4.80 1.10
CA ARG A 63 -22.63 -6.13 0.90
C ARG A 63 -22.38 -6.55 -0.54
N ARG A 64 -21.90 -7.78 -0.68
CA ARG A 64 -21.35 -8.38 -1.90
C ARG A 64 -22.00 -9.74 -2.11
N GLU A 65 -22.05 -10.21 -3.34
CA GLU A 65 -22.65 -11.51 -3.66
C GLU A 65 -21.65 -12.66 -3.40
N PRO A 66 -22.09 -13.79 -2.79
CA PRO A 66 -21.22 -14.93 -2.61
C PRO A 66 -20.86 -15.58 -3.95
N LEU A 67 -19.56 -15.68 -4.24
CA LEU A 67 -19.01 -16.28 -5.45
C LEU A 67 -18.06 -17.44 -5.07
N PRO A 68 -18.60 -18.55 -4.53
CA PRO A 68 -17.80 -19.65 -3.96
C PRO A 68 -16.97 -20.42 -4.99
N HIS A 69 -17.20 -20.21 -6.29
CA HIS A 69 -16.44 -20.82 -7.38
C HIS A 69 -15.17 -20.04 -7.75
N LEU A 70 -15.11 -18.76 -7.40
CA LEU A 70 -14.01 -17.86 -7.73
C LEU A 70 -13.09 -17.67 -6.52
N GLU A 71 -11.84 -17.30 -6.81
CA GLU A 71 -10.87 -16.88 -5.80
C GLU A 71 -10.85 -15.37 -5.69
N ALA A 72 -10.58 -14.87 -4.48
CA ALA A 72 -10.54 -13.44 -4.21
C ALA A 72 -9.12 -12.98 -3.88
N VAL A 73 -8.71 -11.88 -4.51
CA VAL A 73 -7.49 -11.14 -4.20
C VAL A 73 -7.90 -9.94 -3.35
N TYR A 74 -7.47 -9.91 -2.10
CA TYR A 74 -7.71 -8.82 -1.16
C TYR A 74 -6.51 -7.87 -1.19
N LEU A 75 -6.70 -6.66 -1.69
CA LEU A 75 -5.73 -5.58 -1.55
C LEU A 75 -6.27 -4.58 -0.54
N VAL A 76 -5.80 -4.67 0.70
CA VAL A 76 -6.41 -4.00 1.86
C VAL A 76 -5.36 -3.48 2.84
N GLN A 77 -5.70 -2.43 3.58
CA GLN A 77 -4.93 -1.99 4.73
C GLN A 77 -5.09 -2.97 5.90
N PRO A 78 -4.02 -3.25 6.67
CA PRO A 78 -4.07 -4.09 7.86
C PRO A 78 -4.73 -3.36 9.03
N THR A 79 -6.00 -3.01 8.89
CA THR A 79 -6.81 -2.41 9.96
C THR A 79 -7.72 -3.46 10.57
N GLU A 80 -8.07 -3.27 11.84
CA GLU A 80 -9.02 -4.16 12.53
C GLU A 80 -10.35 -4.28 11.77
N ARG A 81 -10.84 -3.17 11.19
CA ARG A 81 -12.07 -3.17 10.40
C ARG A 81 -11.94 -4.01 9.13
N SER A 82 -10.83 -3.86 8.40
CA SER A 82 -10.58 -4.62 7.17
C SER A 82 -10.43 -6.11 7.48
N ILE A 83 -9.67 -6.47 8.52
CA ILE A 83 -9.45 -7.87 8.90
C ILE A 83 -10.74 -8.50 9.39
N ARG A 84 -11.52 -7.85 10.26
CA ARG A 84 -12.82 -8.38 10.70
C ARG A 84 -13.79 -8.58 9.53
N ALA A 85 -13.82 -7.66 8.56
CA ALA A 85 -14.64 -7.81 7.36
C ALA A 85 -14.18 -9.00 6.51
N LEU A 86 -12.87 -9.17 6.33
CA LEU A 86 -12.29 -10.34 5.66
C LEU A 86 -12.67 -11.64 6.39
N LEU A 87 -12.57 -11.67 7.71
CA LEU A 87 -12.93 -12.86 8.50
C LEU A 87 -14.43 -13.22 8.37
N ALA A 88 -15.30 -12.22 8.22
CA ALA A 88 -16.73 -12.44 8.05
C ALA A 88 -17.08 -13.21 6.76
N ASP A 89 -16.26 -13.07 5.71
CA ASP A 89 -16.43 -13.73 4.40
C ASP A 89 -16.32 -15.28 4.52
N TRP A 90 -15.70 -15.81 5.58
CA TRP A 90 -15.62 -17.26 5.86
C TRP A 90 -16.31 -17.72 7.14
N SER A 91 -16.82 -16.79 7.96
CA SER A 91 -17.49 -17.11 9.22
C SER A 91 -18.99 -17.39 9.06
N THR A 92 -19.60 -16.92 7.97
CA THR A 92 -21.07 -16.87 7.83
C THR A 92 -21.64 -18.17 7.23
N GLY A 93 -22.37 -18.95 8.03
CA GLY A 93 -23.39 -19.89 7.51
C GLY A 93 -22.89 -21.13 6.74
N GLY A 94 -21.65 -21.56 6.95
CA GLY A 94 -21.10 -22.80 6.38
C GLY A 94 -20.81 -22.77 4.88
N ARG A 95 -21.12 -21.68 4.18
CA ARG A 95 -20.75 -21.45 2.77
C ARG A 95 -19.75 -20.31 2.70
N PRO A 96 -18.51 -20.55 2.24
CA PRO A 96 -17.52 -19.49 2.10
C PRO A 96 -17.94 -18.54 0.98
N MET A 97 -17.64 -17.26 1.15
CA MET A 97 -17.95 -16.24 0.15
C MET A 97 -17.12 -16.40 -1.14
N TYR A 98 -15.88 -16.88 -0.99
CA TYR A 98 -14.96 -17.19 -2.10
C TYR A 98 -14.27 -18.53 -1.83
N ARG A 99 -13.81 -19.19 -2.89
CA ARG A 99 -13.11 -20.48 -2.83
C ARG A 99 -11.81 -20.40 -2.03
N ALA A 100 -11.07 -19.32 -2.21
CA ALA A 100 -9.77 -19.06 -1.61
C ALA A 100 -9.46 -17.57 -1.55
N ALA A 101 -8.50 -17.19 -0.71
CA ALA A 101 -8.06 -15.81 -0.49
C ALA A 101 -6.57 -15.62 -0.82
N HIS A 102 -6.25 -14.58 -1.57
CA HIS A 102 -4.91 -14.03 -1.71
C HIS A 102 -4.90 -12.68 -1.02
N ILE A 103 -4.25 -12.58 0.13
CA ILE A 103 -4.23 -11.38 0.97
C ILE A 103 -2.96 -10.59 0.67
N LEU A 104 -3.15 -9.35 0.24
CA LEU A 104 -2.11 -8.38 -0.07
C LEU A 104 -2.32 -7.18 0.84
N PHE A 105 -1.52 -7.07 1.89
CA PHE A 105 -1.56 -5.92 2.79
C PHE A 105 -0.83 -4.73 2.19
N SER A 106 -1.43 -3.54 2.26
CA SER A 106 -0.82 -2.31 1.74
C SER A 106 0.34 -1.81 2.61
N GLU A 107 0.32 -2.11 3.91
CA GLU A 107 1.28 -1.70 4.94
C GLU A 107 1.69 -2.94 5.76
N PRO A 108 2.79 -2.88 6.53
CA PRO A 108 3.15 -3.95 7.46
C PRO A 108 2.00 -4.26 8.43
N CYS A 109 1.67 -5.54 8.58
CA CYS A 109 0.58 -5.96 9.45
C CYS A 109 1.04 -6.02 10.91
N PRO A 110 0.40 -5.30 11.84
CA PRO A 110 0.73 -5.42 13.26
C PRO A 110 0.53 -6.84 13.79
N ASP A 111 1.45 -7.34 14.62
CA ASP A 111 1.44 -8.73 15.13
C ASP A 111 0.09 -9.15 15.74
N GLY A 112 -0.52 -8.29 16.57
CA GLY A 112 -1.81 -8.61 17.18
C GLY A 112 -2.97 -8.78 16.18
N LEU A 113 -2.91 -8.09 15.04
CA LEU A 113 -3.88 -8.25 13.96
C LEU A 113 -3.58 -9.49 13.10
N PHE A 114 -2.31 -9.83 12.94
CA PHE A 114 -1.88 -11.06 12.28
C PHE A 114 -2.30 -12.30 13.10
N GLU A 115 -2.13 -12.27 14.41
CA GLU A 115 -2.59 -13.33 15.32
C GLU A 115 -4.11 -13.51 15.27
N LEU A 116 -4.87 -12.40 15.20
CA LEU A 116 -6.33 -12.45 15.03
C LEU A 116 -6.72 -13.18 13.74
N LEU A 117 -6.03 -12.89 12.62
CA LEU A 117 -6.25 -13.55 11.34
C LEU A 117 -5.92 -15.04 11.42
N ALA A 118 -4.81 -15.40 12.08
CA ALA A 118 -4.37 -16.77 12.25
C ALA A 118 -5.34 -17.60 13.14
N GLY A 119 -5.82 -17.01 14.23
CA GLY A 119 -6.72 -17.66 15.20
C GLY A 119 -8.13 -17.93 14.69
N ALA A 120 -8.59 -17.18 13.69
CA ALA A 120 -9.96 -17.29 13.16
C ALA A 120 -10.19 -18.50 12.23
N GLY A 121 -9.17 -19.32 11.97
CA GLY A 121 -9.29 -20.53 11.14
C GLY A 121 -9.49 -20.27 9.65
N VAL A 122 -9.36 -19.01 9.19
CA VAL A 122 -9.40 -18.62 7.77
C VAL A 122 -8.16 -19.09 7.01
N SER A 123 -7.06 -19.36 7.73
CA SER A 123 -5.77 -19.84 7.19
C SER A 123 -5.89 -20.98 6.18
N ARG A 124 -6.85 -21.90 6.34
CA ARG A 124 -7.11 -23.00 5.39
C ARG A 124 -7.53 -22.56 3.98
N HIS A 125 -8.08 -21.35 3.85
CA HIS A 125 -8.50 -20.76 2.58
C HIS A 125 -7.49 -19.75 2.04
N VAL A 126 -6.53 -19.30 2.86
CA VAL A 126 -5.50 -18.35 2.44
C VAL A 126 -4.43 -19.07 1.62
N ARG A 127 -4.25 -18.64 0.38
CA ARG A 127 -3.25 -19.19 -0.56
C ARG A 127 -2.00 -18.35 -0.64
N THR A 128 -2.14 -17.05 -0.43
CA THR A 128 -1.03 -16.10 -0.48
C THR A 128 -1.29 -15.04 0.57
N LEU A 129 -0.26 -14.70 1.34
CA LEU A 129 -0.26 -13.56 2.24
C LEU A 129 1.05 -12.82 1.98
N LYS A 130 0.95 -11.56 1.54
CA LYS A 130 2.12 -10.71 1.25
C LYS A 130 1.85 -9.28 1.68
N GLU A 131 2.92 -8.59 2.04
CA GLU A 131 2.93 -7.16 2.28
C GLU A 131 3.50 -6.45 1.04
N VAL A 132 2.80 -5.43 0.58
CA VAL A 132 3.10 -4.72 -0.68
C VAL A 132 3.92 -3.46 -0.43
N ASN A 133 3.83 -2.91 0.80
CA ASN A 133 4.45 -1.65 1.21
C ASN A 133 4.14 -0.54 0.21
N MET A 134 2.86 -0.25 0.04
CA MET A 134 2.31 0.78 -0.81
C MET A 134 1.05 1.37 -0.19
N ALA A 135 1.20 2.51 0.49
CA ALA A 135 0.18 3.07 1.35
C ALA A 135 -0.14 4.54 1.05
N PHE A 136 -0.20 4.89 -0.23
CA PHE A 136 -0.46 6.25 -0.70
C PHE A 136 -1.27 6.24 -2.01
N VAL A 137 -1.93 7.36 -2.31
CA VAL A 137 -2.71 7.53 -3.54
C VAL A 137 -1.90 8.39 -4.53
N PRO A 138 -1.52 7.86 -5.71
CA PRO A 138 -0.85 8.63 -6.74
C PRO A 138 -1.86 9.52 -7.49
N LEU A 139 -1.95 10.80 -7.12
CA LEU A 139 -2.90 11.74 -7.72
C LEU A 139 -2.49 12.16 -9.14
N GLU A 140 -1.20 12.43 -9.35
CA GLU A 140 -0.61 12.84 -10.63
C GLU A 140 0.77 12.21 -10.84
N ALA A 141 1.49 12.60 -11.89
CA ALA A 141 2.82 12.08 -12.17
C ALA A 141 3.84 12.39 -11.05
N LEU A 142 3.67 13.53 -10.38
CA LEU A 142 4.55 14.04 -9.33
C LEU A 142 3.81 14.37 -8.02
N LEU A 143 2.51 14.09 -7.94
CA LEU A 143 1.67 14.40 -6.79
C LEU A 143 1.12 13.12 -6.18
N TYR A 144 1.24 12.99 -4.85
CA TYR A 144 0.66 11.91 -4.07
C TYR A 144 -0.13 12.47 -2.89
N SER A 145 -1.03 11.65 -2.36
CA SER A 145 -1.77 11.92 -1.12
C SER A 145 -1.66 10.72 -0.19
N LEU A 146 -1.53 10.98 1.11
CA LEU A 146 -1.56 9.95 2.15
C LEU A 146 -2.98 9.65 2.65
N ASP A 147 -3.98 10.38 2.12
CA ASP A 147 -5.40 10.26 2.44
C ASP A 147 -5.71 10.23 3.95
N ALA A 148 -5.03 11.11 4.70
CA ALA A 148 -5.10 11.18 6.15
C ALA A 148 -5.70 12.52 6.64
N PRO A 149 -6.98 12.83 6.34
CA PRO A 149 -7.59 14.12 6.66
C PRO A 149 -7.69 14.39 8.18
N ARG A 150 -7.68 13.33 9.00
CA ARG A 150 -7.74 13.42 10.46
C ARG A 150 -6.40 13.74 11.12
N THR A 151 -5.29 13.69 10.39
CA THR A 151 -3.96 13.89 11.00
C THR A 151 -3.73 15.33 11.40
N LEU A 152 -4.11 16.30 10.57
CA LEU A 152 -3.90 17.71 10.88
C LEU A 152 -4.66 18.13 12.16
N PRO A 153 -5.96 17.86 12.33
CA PRO A 153 -6.64 18.13 13.61
C PRO A 153 -5.99 17.44 14.81
N ALA A 154 -5.55 16.18 14.67
CA ALA A 154 -4.95 15.43 15.78
C ALA A 154 -3.60 16.01 16.23
N VAL A 155 -2.75 16.40 15.27
CA VAL A 155 -1.46 17.05 15.54
C VAL A 155 -1.66 18.42 16.16
N LEU A 156 -2.60 19.22 15.65
CA LEU A 156 -2.91 20.54 16.21
C LEU A 156 -3.52 20.48 17.62
N SER A 157 -4.21 19.38 17.94
CA SER A 157 -4.82 19.16 19.27
C SER A 157 -3.85 18.56 20.30
N GLY A 158 -2.56 18.41 19.96
CA GLY A 158 -1.51 17.92 20.88
C GLY A 158 -1.47 16.39 21.09
N GLY A 159 -2.27 15.62 20.35
CA GLY A 159 -2.41 14.16 20.51
C GLY A 159 -2.06 13.35 19.25
N GLY A 160 -1.01 13.77 18.53
CA GLY A 160 -0.73 13.30 17.16
C GLY A 160 0.31 12.17 17.01
N GLY A 161 0.86 11.60 18.09
CA GLY A 161 2.01 10.70 18.01
C GLY A 161 1.77 9.46 17.14
N ALA A 162 0.66 8.76 17.34
CA ALA A 162 0.30 7.58 16.53
C ALA A 162 0.01 7.93 15.07
N GLN A 163 -0.54 9.12 14.82
CA GLN A 163 -0.80 9.61 13.46
C GLN A 163 0.52 9.97 12.76
N LEU A 164 1.49 10.54 13.47
CA LEU A 164 2.83 10.80 12.93
C LEU A 164 3.58 9.51 12.61
N ASP A 165 3.47 8.49 13.45
CA ASP A 165 4.06 7.17 13.19
C ASP A 165 3.47 6.54 11.92
N ARG A 166 2.14 6.58 11.79
CA ARG A 166 1.48 6.13 10.56
C ARG A 166 1.90 6.93 9.33
N LEU A 167 2.00 8.26 9.44
CA LEU A 167 2.48 9.08 8.32
C LEU A 167 3.91 8.72 7.90
N ALA A 168 4.79 8.49 8.88
CA ALA A 168 6.17 8.08 8.62
C ALA A 168 6.22 6.75 7.84
N GLU A 169 5.41 5.77 8.25
CA GLU A 169 5.29 4.49 7.55
C GLU A 169 4.82 4.69 6.11
N GLN A 170 3.72 5.44 5.89
CA GLN A 170 3.21 5.69 4.54
C GLN A 170 4.22 6.42 3.65
N LEU A 171 4.94 7.42 4.18
CA LEU A 171 6.00 8.12 3.46
C LEU A 171 7.16 7.18 3.11
N ALA A 172 7.52 6.27 4.01
CA ALA A 172 8.56 5.28 3.76
C ALA A 172 8.14 4.31 2.63
N THR A 173 6.87 3.88 2.59
CA THR A 173 6.36 3.06 1.48
C THR A 173 6.44 3.74 0.12
N LEU A 174 6.29 5.07 0.06
CA LEU A 174 6.47 5.85 -1.16
C LEU A 174 7.92 5.81 -1.62
N CYS A 175 8.86 6.09 -0.72
CA CYS A 175 10.29 6.03 -1.01
C CYS A 175 10.71 4.62 -1.45
N ALA A 176 10.21 3.59 -0.76
CA ALA A 176 10.45 2.19 -1.12
C ALA A 176 9.91 1.85 -2.51
N THR A 177 8.69 2.28 -2.83
CA THR A 177 8.08 2.08 -4.16
C THR A 177 8.88 2.75 -5.28
N LEU A 178 9.55 3.87 -5.01
CA LEU A 178 10.43 4.56 -5.96
C LEU A 178 11.88 4.03 -5.94
N GLY A 179 12.22 3.14 -5.00
CA GLY A 179 13.59 2.70 -4.75
C GLY A 179 14.52 3.84 -4.38
N GLU A 180 14.03 4.82 -3.61
CA GLU A 180 14.75 6.02 -3.18
C GLU A 180 15.08 5.96 -1.70
N TYR A 181 16.29 6.41 -1.33
CA TYR A 181 16.70 6.59 0.05
C TYR A 181 17.19 8.05 0.25
N PRO A 182 16.25 9.00 0.40
CA PRO A 182 16.58 10.42 0.45
C PRO A 182 17.20 10.83 1.79
N ALA A 183 17.97 11.93 1.78
CA ALA A 183 18.37 12.60 3.01
C ALA A 183 17.16 13.34 3.62
N VAL A 184 16.70 12.90 4.79
CA VAL A 184 15.53 13.47 5.45
C VAL A 184 15.87 14.87 5.99
N ARG A 185 15.06 15.86 5.63
CA ARG A 185 15.16 17.25 6.10
C ARG A 185 13.81 17.70 6.60
N TYR A 186 13.80 18.57 7.60
CA TYR A 186 12.59 19.15 8.16
C TYR A 186 12.76 20.66 8.40
N ARG A 187 11.63 21.36 8.49
CA ARG A 187 11.62 22.78 8.87
C ARG A 187 11.71 22.87 10.38
N ASP A 188 12.73 23.59 10.84
CA ASP A 188 12.94 23.91 12.25
C ASP A 188 11.76 24.75 12.81
N HIS A 189 11.64 24.86 14.13
CA HIS A 189 10.57 25.57 14.87
C HIS A 189 9.24 24.82 15.03
N CYS A 190 9.19 23.51 14.76
CA CYS A 190 8.03 22.68 15.09
C CYS A 190 8.48 21.29 15.56
N ALA A 191 8.25 20.96 16.83
CA ALA A 191 8.66 19.69 17.42
C ALA A 191 8.06 18.46 16.69
N HIS A 192 6.83 18.58 16.18
CA HIS A 192 6.19 17.51 15.40
C HIS A 192 6.94 17.22 14.09
N ASN A 193 7.56 18.23 13.45
CA ASN A 193 8.35 18.03 12.23
C ASN A 193 9.62 17.23 12.50
N GLU A 194 10.32 17.54 13.60
CA GLU A 194 11.50 16.82 14.03
C GLU A 194 11.15 15.37 14.40
N GLN A 195 10.04 15.17 15.12
CA GLN A 195 9.55 13.83 15.45
C GLN A 195 9.22 13.02 14.19
N LEU A 196 8.45 13.59 13.26
CA LEU A 196 8.10 12.92 12.00
C LEU A 196 9.35 12.58 11.18
N ALA A 197 10.33 13.48 11.12
CA ALA A 197 11.59 13.25 10.42
C ALA A 197 12.38 12.09 11.02
N ARG A 198 12.47 12.02 12.35
CA ARG A 198 13.12 10.89 13.06
C ARG A 198 12.41 9.57 12.78
N LEU A 199 11.08 9.55 12.87
CA LEU A 199 10.28 8.36 12.59
C LEU A 199 10.47 7.91 11.14
N LEU A 200 10.38 8.84 10.18
CA LEU A 200 10.59 8.54 8.77
C LEU A 200 11.99 7.97 8.50
N GLN A 201 13.03 8.57 9.09
CA GLN A 201 14.39 8.07 8.95
C GLN A 201 14.50 6.62 9.44
N ALA A 202 13.94 6.31 10.61
CA ALA A 202 13.94 4.95 11.14
C ALA A 202 13.21 3.94 10.22
N ARG A 203 12.07 4.33 9.62
CA ARG A 203 11.34 3.47 8.66
C ARG A 203 12.12 3.27 7.36
N LEU A 204 12.78 4.30 6.84
CA LEU A 204 13.65 4.20 5.66
C LEU A 204 14.85 3.28 5.92
N ASP A 205 15.43 3.35 7.12
CA ASP A 205 16.54 2.49 7.52
C ASP A 205 16.14 1.02 7.55
N ALA A 206 14.93 0.72 8.06
CA ALA A 206 14.36 -0.63 8.04
C ALA A 206 14.17 -1.13 6.60
N HIS A 207 13.52 -0.35 5.73
CA HIS A 207 13.35 -0.75 4.32
C HIS A 207 14.67 -0.94 3.57
N LYS A 208 15.68 -0.12 3.87
CA LYS A 208 17.01 -0.27 3.26
C LYS A 208 17.76 -1.51 3.76
N ALA A 209 17.53 -1.92 5.01
CA ALA A 209 18.07 -3.16 5.53
C ALA A 209 17.50 -4.37 4.77
N ASP A 210 16.20 -4.33 4.45
CA ASP A 210 15.52 -5.36 3.67
C ASP A 210 15.88 -5.32 2.17
N GLU A 211 16.03 -4.13 1.60
CA GLU A 211 16.39 -3.89 0.20
C GLU A 211 17.67 -3.03 0.07
N PRO A 212 18.88 -3.65 0.10
CA PRO A 212 20.15 -2.91 0.07
C PRO A 212 20.39 -2.07 -1.19
N THR A 213 19.69 -2.38 -2.28
CA THR A 213 19.73 -1.66 -3.56
C THR A 213 18.96 -0.34 -3.53
N MET A 214 18.19 -0.06 -2.47
CA MET A 214 17.45 1.19 -2.32
C MET A 214 18.39 2.41 -2.36
N GLY A 215 18.09 3.35 -3.26
CA GLY A 215 18.90 4.55 -3.49
C GLY A 215 20.17 4.32 -4.32
N GLN A 216 20.36 3.14 -4.93
CA GLN A 216 21.46 2.87 -5.85
C GLN A 216 20.99 3.02 -7.31
N GLY A 217 21.33 4.16 -7.94
CA GLY A 217 21.06 4.44 -9.35
C GLY A 217 21.92 5.60 -9.86
N ALA A 218 22.35 5.53 -11.13
CA ALA A 218 23.30 6.48 -11.72
C ALA A 218 22.81 7.94 -11.68
N GLU A 219 21.51 8.19 -11.91
CA GLU A 219 20.89 9.53 -11.80
C GLU A 219 20.70 10.00 -10.34
N LYS A 220 20.69 9.07 -9.38
CA LYS A 220 20.35 9.29 -7.96
C LYS A 220 21.56 9.70 -7.11
N THR A 221 22.77 9.52 -7.64
CA THR A 221 24.03 9.92 -7.00
C THR A 221 24.22 11.45 -6.98
N LEU A 222 23.56 12.17 -7.89
CA LEU A 222 23.64 13.64 -7.99
C LEU A 222 23.06 14.34 -6.76
N TYR A 223 21.92 13.87 -6.23
CA TYR A 223 21.29 14.46 -5.04
C TYR A 223 22.07 14.20 -3.74
N ARG A 224 22.91 13.17 -3.73
CA ARG A 224 23.72 12.77 -2.56
C ARG A 224 24.98 13.62 -2.40
N SER A 225 25.41 14.30 -3.46
CA SER A 225 26.62 15.13 -3.48
C SER A 225 26.46 16.53 -2.89
N GLY A 226 25.24 16.92 -2.46
CA GLY A 226 24.98 18.28 -1.96
C GLY A 226 25.13 19.37 -3.03
N VAL A 227 25.30 19.00 -4.30
CA VAL A 227 25.33 19.96 -5.41
C VAL A 227 23.91 20.47 -5.64
N VAL A 228 23.60 21.60 -5.01
CA VAL A 228 22.43 22.41 -5.32
C VAL A 228 22.54 22.83 -6.79
N PRO A 229 21.56 22.52 -7.65
CA PRO A 229 21.53 23.11 -8.99
C PRO A 229 21.50 24.62 -8.82
N LYS A 230 22.48 25.33 -9.41
CA LYS A 230 22.53 26.80 -9.37
C LYS A 230 21.14 27.35 -9.75
N PRO A 231 20.62 28.37 -9.03
CA PRO A 231 19.36 28.99 -9.41
C PRO A 231 19.47 29.49 -10.85
N TYR A 232 18.41 29.26 -11.63
CA TYR A 232 18.31 29.75 -13.01
C TYR A 232 18.71 31.24 -13.05
N PRO A 233 19.52 31.66 -14.04
CA PRO A 233 19.86 33.06 -14.17
C PRO A 233 18.57 33.85 -14.33
N LYS A 234 18.39 34.87 -13.48
CA LYS A 234 17.33 35.85 -13.66
C LYS A 234 17.55 36.46 -15.04
N GLN A 235 16.57 36.31 -15.93
CA GLN A 235 16.49 37.13 -17.11
C GLN A 235 16.13 38.54 -16.62
N GLU A 236 17.07 39.47 -16.78
CA GLU A 236 16.83 40.91 -16.70
C GLU A 236 16.05 41.39 -17.93
#